data_AF-A0A7X8E0I4-F1
#
_entry.id   AF-A0A7X8E0I4-F1
#
_cell.length_a   1.000
_cell.length_b   1.000
_cell.length_c   1.000
_cell.angle_alpha   90.00
_cell.angle_beta   90.00
_cell.angle_gamma   90.00
#
_symmetry.space_group_name_H-M   'P 1'
#
loop_
_entity.id
_entity.type
_entity.pdbx_description
1 polymer ?
#
loop_
_entity_poly.entity_id
_entity_poly.type
_entity_poly.pdbx_seq_one_letter_code
_entity_poly.pdbx_strand_id
1 'polypeptide(L)'
;MSSTRNQILNRLRQAQVKPLPVNNPDYPIWEETERHTMLARLVDLLQQNHAEVVTLKHSELISTLQRHIQRLGLKRVATGTGGEFHNEISQALTEHCEQLSFDKPFEYLKEELFNEV
;
A
#
# COMPACT_ATOMS: atom_id res chain seq x y z
N MET A 1 23.58 7.70 -18.49
CA MET A 1 22.85 8.83 -17.88
C MET A 1 21.70 9.19 -18.81
N SER A 2 20.46 8.80 -18.48
CA SER A 2 19.31 8.93 -19.39
C SER A 2 18.81 10.38 -19.48
N SER A 3 18.79 10.94 -20.69
CA SER A 3 18.29 12.29 -21.00
C SER A 3 16.84 12.51 -20.55
N THR A 4 16.03 11.45 -20.54
CA THR A 4 14.63 11.44 -20.11
C THR A 4 14.49 11.75 -18.62
N ARG A 5 15.36 11.19 -17.77
CA ARG A 5 15.36 11.45 -16.32
C ARG A 5 15.61 12.93 -16.03
N ASN A 6 16.54 13.54 -16.77
CA ASN A 6 16.88 14.95 -16.62
C ASN A 6 15.75 15.87 -17.11
N GLN A 7 15.02 15.48 -18.16
CA GLN A 7 13.85 16.22 -18.63
C GLN A 7 12.68 16.19 -17.64
N ILE A 8 12.40 15.04 -17.02
CA ILE A 8 11.36 14.92 -15.99
C ILE A 8 11.72 15.79 -14.76
N LEU A 9 12.97 15.71 -14.28
CA LEU A 9 13.44 16.52 -13.16
C LEU A 9 13.46 18.03 -13.45
N ASN A 10 13.69 18.43 -14.70
CA ASN A 10 13.61 19.84 -15.10
C ASN A 10 12.16 20.35 -15.13
N ARG A 11 11.22 19.54 -15.64
CA ARG A 11 9.79 19.90 -15.63
C ARG A 11 9.25 20.03 -14.21
N LEU A 12 9.62 19.11 -13.31
CA LEU A 12 9.23 19.17 -11.90
C LEU A 12 9.80 20.41 -11.18
N ARG A 13 11.06 20.79 -11.49
CA ARG A 13 11.68 22.02 -10.96
C ARG A 13 11.02 23.29 -11.48
N GLN A 14 10.65 23.33 -12.77
CA GLN A 14 9.97 24.48 -13.38
C GLN A 14 8.54 24.69 -12.85
N ALA A 15 7.87 23.61 -12.44
CA ALA A 15 6.51 23.67 -11.91
C ALA A 15 6.40 24.25 -10.49
N GLN A 16 7.52 24.66 -9.85
CA GLN A 16 7.56 25.17 -8.47
C GLN A 16 6.78 24.32 -7.46
N VAL A 17 6.64 23.02 -7.72
CA VAL A 17 6.00 22.10 -6.78
C VAL A 17 6.89 22.04 -5.56
N LYS A 18 6.44 22.62 -4.45
CA LYS A 18 7.13 22.48 -3.18
C LYS A 18 7.22 20.98 -2.91
N PRO A 19 8.44 20.40 -2.79
CA PRO A 19 8.55 19.03 -2.37
C PRO A 19 7.80 18.89 -1.05
N LEU A 20 6.93 17.89 -0.96
CA LEU A 20 6.31 17.54 0.30
C LEU A 20 7.44 17.36 1.32
N PRO A 21 7.31 17.91 2.53
CA PRO A 21 8.34 17.74 3.54
C PRO A 21 8.62 16.26 3.71
N VAL A 22 9.89 15.88 3.61
CA VAL A 22 10.33 14.55 3.99
C VAL A 22 10.15 14.49 5.50
N ASN A 23 9.02 13.92 5.94
CA ASN A 23 8.90 13.47 7.31
C ASN A 23 9.93 12.36 7.46
N ASN A 24 11.05 12.63 8.14
CA ASN A 24 11.87 11.56 8.66
C ASN A 24 11.04 10.95 9.81
N PRO A 25 10.47 9.74 9.64
CA PRO A 25 9.74 9.12 10.72
C PRO A 25 10.69 8.93 11.89
N ASP A 26 10.42 9.63 12.98
CA ASP A 26 11.04 9.35 14.26
C ASP A 26 10.41 8.05 14.77
N TYR A 27 11.23 7.04 15.02
CA TYR A 27 10.80 5.75 15.56
C TYR A 27 11.23 5.68 17.03
N PRO A 28 10.51 6.33 17.96
CA PRO A 28 10.88 6.27 19.36
C PRO A 28 10.76 4.84 19.90
N ILE A 29 11.67 4.51 20.81
CA ILE A 29 11.76 3.20 21.49
C ILE A 29 10.40 2.86 22.09
N TRP A 30 10.00 1.60 21.92
CA TRP A 30 8.66 1.11 22.19
C TRP A 30 8.56 0.43 23.56
N GLU A 31 7.70 0.96 24.44
CA GLU A 31 7.42 0.35 25.76
C GLU A 31 5.93 0.08 26.02
N GLU A 32 5.01 0.68 25.25
CA GLU A 32 3.56 0.48 25.44
C GLU A 32 3.09 -0.92 25.03
N THR A 33 2.29 -1.56 25.90
CA THR A 33 1.73 -2.90 25.64
C THR A 33 0.23 -2.90 25.38
N GLU A 34 -0.43 -1.74 25.52
CA GLU A 34 -1.87 -1.64 25.36
C GLU A 34 -2.27 -1.64 23.88
N ARG A 35 -3.01 -2.67 23.46
CA ARG A 35 -3.40 -2.94 22.07
C ARG A 35 -4.02 -1.76 21.35
N HIS A 36 -4.85 -0.96 22.02
CA HIS A 36 -5.51 0.19 21.41
C HIS A 36 -4.51 1.27 21.00
N THR A 37 -3.60 1.60 21.91
CA THR A 37 -2.48 2.54 21.69
C THR A 37 -1.54 2.02 20.61
N MET A 38 -1.31 0.70 20.57
CA MET A 38 -0.51 0.09 19.50
C MET A 38 -1.12 0.31 18.11
N LEU A 39 -2.42 0.09 18.01
CA LEU A 39 -3.15 0.19 16.74
C LEU A 39 -3.25 1.64 16.28
N ALA A 40 -3.55 2.59 17.18
CA ALA A 40 -3.58 4.00 16.86
C ALA A 40 -2.23 4.48 16.29
N ARG A 41 -1.13 4.12 16.95
CA ARG A 41 0.21 4.49 16.48
C ARG A 41 0.60 3.82 15.17
N LEU A 42 0.19 2.57 14.93
CA LEU A 42 0.40 1.90 13.64
C LEU A 42 -0.33 2.63 12.51
N VAL A 43 -1.58 3.03 12.75
CA VAL A 43 -2.37 3.83 11.80
C VAL A 43 -1.65 5.14 11.49
N ASP A 44 -1.20 5.86 12.52
CA ASP A 44 -0.47 7.13 12.35
C ASP A 44 0.80 6.94 11.51
N LEU A 45 1.61 5.92 11.80
CA LEU A 45 2.84 5.64 11.05
C LEU A 45 2.56 5.27 9.59
N LEU A 46 1.51 4.50 9.32
CA LEU A 46 1.11 4.16 7.95
C LEU A 46 0.65 5.41 7.18
N GLN A 47 -0.17 6.25 7.81
CA GLN A 47 -0.64 7.50 7.21
C GLN A 47 0.49 8.51 6.98
N GLN A 48 1.46 8.59 7.88
CA GLN A 48 2.68 9.39 7.70
C GLN A 48 3.50 8.92 6.49
N ASN A 49 3.46 7.64 6.15
CA ASN A 49 4.05 7.05 4.95
C ASN A 49 3.12 7.07 3.72
N HIS A 50 2.09 7.94 3.74
CA HIS A 50 1.12 8.15 2.67
C HIS A 50 0.26 6.92 2.32
N ALA A 51 0.11 5.97 3.25
CA ALA A 51 -0.82 4.86 3.06
C ALA A 51 -2.27 5.30 3.35
N GLU A 52 -3.22 4.81 2.56
CA GLU A 52 -4.64 4.88 2.89
C GLU A 52 -4.95 3.78 3.91
N VAL A 53 -5.48 4.16 5.06
CA VAL A 53 -5.84 3.23 6.14
C VAL A 53 -7.35 3.27 6.36
N VAL A 54 -7.99 2.10 6.27
CA VAL A 54 -9.44 1.94 6.46
C VAL A 54 -9.70 1.02 7.64
N THR A 55 -10.52 1.47 8.59
CA THR A 55 -11.01 0.64 9.69
C THR A 55 -12.44 0.20 9.39
N LEU A 56 -12.71 -1.09 9.49
CA LEU A 56 -14.00 -1.69 9.15
C LEU A 56 -14.31 -2.87 10.08
N LYS A 57 -15.59 -3.26 10.14
CA LYS A 57 -15.97 -4.50 10.83
C LYS A 57 -15.58 -5.69 9.98
N HIS A 58 -15.19 -6.80 10.61
CA HIS A 58 -14.84 -8.02 9.89
C HIS A 58 -15.92 -8.46 8.88
N SER A 59 -17.20 -8.35 9.22
CA SER A 59 -18.34 -8.64 8.33
C SER A 59 -18.37 -7.82 7.03
N GLU A 60 -17.70 -6.66 7.00
CA GLU A 60 -17.69 -5.73 5.89
C GLU A 60 -16.46 -5.92 4.97
N LEU A 61 -15.48 -6.74 5.38
CA LEU A 61 -14.17 -6.88 4.74
C LEU A 61 -14.28 -7.19 3.24
N ILE A 62 -14.98 -8.27 2.90
CA ILE A 62 -15.11 -8.73 1.51
C ILE A 62 -15.77 -7.65 0.65
N SER A 63 -16.94 -7.16 1.08
CA SER A 63 -17.71 -6.16 0.33
C SER A 63 -16.96 -4.84 0.14
N THR A 64 -16.14 -4.45 1.12
CA THR A 64 -15.35 -3.22 1.05
C THR A 64 -14.16 -3.38 0.10
N LEU A 65 -13.44 -4.49 0.20
CA LEU A 65 -12.32 -4.79 -0.71
C LEU A 65 -12.79 -4.84 -2.17
N GLN A 66 -13.87 -5.57 -2.46
CA GLN A 66 -14.45 -5.65 -3.81
C GLN A 66 -14.78 -4.26 -4.37
N ARG A 67 -15.42 -3.41 -3.57
CA ARG A 67 -15.76 -2.04 -3.97
C ARG A 67 -14.51 -1.21 -4.24
N HIS A 68 -13.47 -1.33 -3.41
CA HIS A 68 -12.21 -0.62 -3.59
C HIS A 68 -11.47 -1.06 -4.86
N ILE A 69 -11.37 -2.37 -5.10
CA ILE A 69 -10.75 -2.95 -6.30
C ILE A 69 -11.45 -2.43 -7.55
N GLN A 70 -12.78 -2.50 -7.58
CA GLN A 70 -13.58 -2.01 -8.71
C GLN A 70 -13.45 -0.50 -8.92
N ARG A 71 -13.53 0.29 -7.84
CA ARG A 71 -13.43 1.75 -7.89
C ARG A 71 -12.07 2.22 -8.42
N LEU A 72 -11.00 1.55 -8.01
CA LEU A 72 -9.63 1.87 -8.41
C LEU A 72 -9.22 1.20 -9.72
N GLY A 73 -10.06 0.29 -10.27
CA GLY A 73 -9.76 -0.45 -11.48
C GLY A 73 -8.52 -1.35 -11.35
N LEU A 74 -8.27 -1.90 -10.16
CA LEU A 74 -7.08 -2.71 -9.90
C LEU A 74 -7.18 -4.03 -10.68
N LYS A 75 -6.20 -4.28 -11.54
CA LYS A 75 -6.10 -5.56 -12.27
C LYS A 75 -5.35 -6.63 -11.48
N ARG A 76 -4.44 -6.21 -10.60
CA ARG A 76 -3.47 -7.08 -9.93
C ARG A 76 -3.23 -6.58 -8.50
N VAL A 77 -3.25 -7.50 -7.53
CA VAL A 77 -3.09 -7.20 -6.11
C VAL A 77 -2.11 -8.19 -5.50
N ALA A 78 -1.07 -7.69 -4.84
CA ALA A 78 -0.13 -8.52 -4.10
C ALA A 78 -0.59 -8.70 -2.65
N THR A 79 -0.58 -9.94 -2.17
CA THR A 79 -1.03 -10.33 -0.83
C THR A 79 0.00 -11.20 -0.12
N GLY A 80 0.00 -11.14 1.21
CA GLY A 80 0.75 -12.10 2.02
C GLY A 80 0.13 -13.49 1.97
N THR A 81 0.90 -14.51 2.31
CA THR A 81 0.51 -15.93 2.24
C THR A 81 -0.15 -16.47 3.52
N GLY A 82 -0.47 -15.62 4.49
CA GLY A 82 -1.06 -16.04 5.75
C GLY A 82 -1.79 -14.94 6.52
N GLY A 83 -2.19 -15.27 7.74
CA GLY A 83 -2.99 -14.40 8.62
C GLY A 83 -4.43 -14.87 8.76
N GLU A 84 -5.09 -14.40 9.81
CA GLU A 84 -6.47 -14.79 10.18
C GLU A 84 -7.49 -14.50 9.07
N PHE A 85 -7.24 -13.48 8.26
CA PHE A 85 -8.17 -13.00 7.22
C PHE A 85 -7.73 -13.35 5.79
N HIS A 86 -6.75 -14.24 5.62
CA HIS A 86 -6.21 -14.56 4.30
C HIS A 86 -7.27 -15.12 3.35
N ASN A 87 -8.14 -16.01 3.85
CA ASN A 87 -9.17 -16.65 3.03
C ASN A 87 -10.21 -15.63 2.53
N GLU A 88 -10.64 -14.72 3.39
CA GLU A 88 -11.60 -13.67 3.07
C GLU A 88 -11.01 -12.65 2.09
N ILE A 89 -9.73 -12.32 2.23
CA ILE A 89 -9.01 -11.47 1.26
C ILE A 89 -8.96 -12.18 -0.09
N SER A 90 -8.51 -13.43 -0.16
CA SER A 90 -8.46 -14.21 -1.40
C SER A 90 -9.84 -14.35 -2.04
N GLN A 91 -10.89 -14.57 -1.24
CA GLN A 91 -12.27 -14.60 -1.72
C GLN A 91 -12.71 -13.25 -2.31
N ALA A 92 -12.33 -12.12 -1.68
CA ALA A 92 -12.69 -10.80 -2.19
C ALA A 92 -11.98 -10.45 -3.51
N LEU A 93 -10.82 -11.04 -3.77
CA LEU A 93 -10.02 -10.84 -4.99
C LEU A 93 -10.48 -11.74 -6.15
N THR A 94 -11.02 -12.91 -5.82
CA THR A 94 -11.51 -13.90 -6.79
C THR A 94 -12.49 -13.23 -7.77
N GLU A 95 -12.30 -13.49 -9.07
CA GLU A 95 -13.10 -12.92 -10.19
C GLU A 95 -12.97 -11.40 -10.43
N HIS A 96 -12.30 -10.65 -9.55
CA HIS A 96 -12.16 -9.19 -9.68
C HIS A 96 -10.77 -8.73 -10.11
N CYS A 97 -9.73 -9.44 -9.69
CA CYS A 97 -8.34 -9.12 -10.05
C CYS A 97 -7.44 -10.34 -9.91
N GLU A 98 -6.25 -10.29 -10.52
CA GLU A 98 -5.20 -11.27 -10.32
C GLU A 98 -4.56 -11.10 -8.93
N GLN A 99 -4.53 -12.18 -8.15
CA GLN A 99 -3.86 -12.20 -6.86
C GLN A 99 -2.43 -12.72 -7.03
N LEU A 100 -1.45 -11.91 -6.68
CA LEU A 100 -0.06 -12.31 -6.53
C LEU A 100 0.24 -12.58 -5.05
N SER A 101 1.04 -13.60 -4.80
CA SER A 101 1.52 -13.90 -3.44
C SER A 101 2.92 -13.34 -3.23
N PHE A 102 3.22 -12.83 -2.04
CA PHE A 102 4.59 -12.52 -1.62
C PHE A 102 5.37 -13.81 -1.30
N ASP A 103 5.63 -14.62 -2.32
CA ASP A 103 6.45 -15.85 -2.24
C ASP A 103 7.92 -15.59 -2.57
N LYS A 104 8.22 -14.47 -3.24
CA LYS A 104 9.55 -13.98 -3.61
C LYS A 104 9.87 -12.63 -2.95
N PRO A 105 11.15 -12.23 -2.87
CA PRO A 105 11.53 -10.90 -2.41
C PRO A 105 10.80 -9.79 -3.18
N PHE A 106 10.44 -8.71 -2.50
CA PHE A 106 9.65 -7.60 -3.04
C PHE A 106 10.25 -7.00 -4.32
N GLU A 107 11.57 -7.06 -4.47
CA GLU A 107 12.29 -6.58 -5.65
C GLU A 107 11.80 -7.22 -6.95
N TYR A 108 11.40 -8.50 -6.91
CA TYR A 108 10.88 -9.22 -8.08
C TYR A 108 9.46 -8.79 -8.43
N LEU A 109 8.66 -8.43 -7.43
CA LEU A 109 7.28 -7.99 -7.63
C LEU A 109 7.17 -6.59 -8.21
N LYS A 110 8.24 -5.78 -8.16
CA LYS A 110 8.24 -4.46 -8.80
C LYS A 110 8.05 -4.56 -10.31
N GLU A 111 8.67 -5.55 -10.94
CA GLU A 111 8.51 -5.73 -12.39
C GLU A 111 7.09 -6.17 -12.71
N GLU A 112 6.57 -7.17 -11.99
CA GLU A 112 5.20 -7.68 -12.17
C GLU A 112 4.13 -6.61 -11.84
N LEU A 113 4.32 -5.76 -10.84
CA LEU A 113 3.31 -4.77 -10.45
C LEU A 113 3.32 -3.49 -11.30
N PHE A 114 4.48 -3.07 -11.82
CA PHE A 114 4.61 -1.75 -12.45
C PHE A 114 4.98 -1.79 -13.93
N ASN A 115 5.58 -2.88 -14.43
CA ASN A 115 6.03 -2.94 -15.82
C ASN A 115 5.09 -3.76 -16.73
N GLU A 116 4.20 -4.59 -16.16
CA GLU A 116 3.25 -5.44 -16.90
C GLU A 116 1.78 -4.94 -16.73
N VAL A 117 1.46 -3.76 -17.25
CA VAL A 117 0.13 -3.11 -17.10
C VAL A 117 -0.74 -3.17 -18.35
#